data_AF-A0A7V1CWK9-F1
#
_entry.id   AF-A0A7V1CWK9-F1
#
_cell.length_a   1.000
_cell.length_b   1.000
_cell.length_c   1.000
_cell.angle_alpha   90.00
_cell.angle_beta   90.00
_cell.angle_gamma   90.00
#
_symmetry.space_group_name_H-M   'P 1'
#
loop_
_entity.id
_entity.type
_entity.pdbx_description
1 polymer ?
#
loop_
_entity_poly.entity_id
_entity_poly.type
_entity_poly.pdbx_seq_one_letter_code
_entity_poly.pdbx_strand_id
1 'polypeptide(L)'
;MLVYSLLGVSLLLVIVCLGLIFINNNKHVAALKSRTLQLQEAQQQLSILRSEVAEMRTGMLSIGKRLVAVEQRNQELAQLQDAQKYDDPDAKIYSRAVKMVELGADLEEIIRECELPRAEAELLMSLHQQKGAN
;
A
#
# COMPACT_ATOMS: atom_id res chain seq x y z
N MET A 1 -55.72 75.12 11.24
CA MET A 1 -55.40 74.14 12.30
C MET A 1 -55.39 72.69 11.79
N LEU A 2 -56.49 72.16 11.23
CA LEU A 2 -56.57 70.77 10.72
C LEU A 2 -55.50 70.37 9.66
N VAL A 3 -55.17 71.27 8.73
CA VAL A 3 -54.20 70.98 7.65
C VAL A 3 -52.79 70.78 8.20
N TYR A 4 -52.36 71.60 9.17
CA TYR A 4 -51.03 71.47 9.79
C TYR A 4 -50.89 70.19 10.62
N SER A 5 -51.95 69.74 11.29
CA SER A 5 -51.94 68.46 12.00
C SER A 5 -51.82 67.25 11.05
N LEU A 6 -52.47 67.28 9.88
CA LEU A 6 -52.33 66.22 8.87
C LEU A 6 -50.91 66.13 8.31
N LEU A 7 -50.28 67.28 8.02
CA LEU A 7 -48.90 67.32 7.54
C LEU A 7 -47.90 66.77 8.57
N GLY A 8 -48.10 67.10 9.85
CA GLY A 8 -47.26 66.58 10.94
C GLY A 8 -47.35 65.06 11.07
N VAL A 9 -48.56 64.49 11.00
CA VAL A 9 -48.77 63.03 11.07
C VAL A 9 -48.12 62.33 9.88
N SER A 10 -48.27 62.87 8.66
CA SER A 10 -47.63 62.30 7.46
C SER A 10 -46.11 62.30 7.57
N LEU A 11 -45.51 63.39 8.08
CA LEU A 11 -44.06 63.48 8.27
C LEU A 11 -43.55 62.44 9.27
N LEU A 12 -44.25 62.28 10.40
CA LEU A 12 -43.91 61.29 11.42
C LEU A 12 -44.00 59.87 10.87
N LEU A 13 -45.04 59.54 10.11
CA LEU A 13 -45.17 58.23 9.47
C LEU A 13 -44.01 57.93 8.52
N VAL A 14 -43.60 58.92 7.70
CA VAL A 14 -42.45 58.75 6.79
C VAL A 14 -41.16 58.50 7.57
N ILE A 15 -40.91 59.24 8.65
CA ILE A 15 -39.71 59.06 9.49
C ILE A 15 -39.71 57.66 10.13
N VAL A 16 -40.85 57.20 10.65
CA VAL A 16 -40.98 55.85 11.23
C VAL A 16 -40.74 54.78 10.16
N CYS A 17 -41.33 54.92 8.97
CA CYS A 17 -41.11 53.99 7.86
C CYS A 17 -39.63 53.93 7.44
N LEU A 18 -38.95 55.08 7.31
CA LEU A 18 -37.54 55.14 6.99
C LEU A 18 -36.66 54.49 8.07
N GLY A 19 -36.98 54.73 9.35
CA GLY A 19 -36.31 54.08 10.47
C GLY A 19 -36.44 52.55 10.44
N LEU A 20 -37.65 52.03 10.19
CA LEU A 20 -37.89 50.58 10.06
C LEU A 20 -37.14 49.98 8.86
N ILE A 21 -37.14 50.64 7.71
CA ILE A 21 -36.39 50.21 6.53
C ILE A 21 -34.89 50.17 6.83
N PHE A 22 -34.34 51.21 7.48
CA PHE A 22 -32.93 51.26 7.82
C PHE A 22 -32.51 50.15 8.79
N ILE A 23 -33.31 49.91 9.84
CA ILE A 23 -33.06 48.83 10.80
C ILE A 23 -33.13 47.46 10.11
N ASN A 24 -34.14 47.23 9.27
CA ASN A 24 -34.29 45.96 8.58
C ASN A 24 -33.13 45.73 7.58
N ASN A 25 -32.76 46.75 6.82
CA ASN A 25 -31.66 46.68 5.87
C ASN A 25 -30.33 46.37 6.59
N ASN A 26 -30.06 47.02 7.72
CA ASN A 26 -28.85 46.76 8.49
C ASN A 26 -28.80 45.31 9.04
N LYS A 27 -29.94 44.75 9.47
CA LYS A 27 -30.04 43.34 9.87
C LYS A 27 -29.76 42.39 8.70
N HIS A 28 -30.28 42.68 7.51
CA HIS A 28 -30.02 41.89 6.31
C HIS A 28 -28.54 41.96 5.89
N VAL A 29 -27.93 43.14 5.94
CA VAL A 29 -26.50 43.31 5.65
C VAL A 29 -25.63 42.54 6.64
N ALA A 30 -25.95 42.59 7.94
CA ALA A 30 -25.25 41.81 8.96
C ALA A 30 -25.38 40.30 8.73
N ALA A 31 -26.59 39.82 8.37
CA ALA A 31 -26.84 38.41 8.06
C ALA A 31 -26.16 37.95 6.76
N LEU A 32 -26.08 38.81 5.74
CA LEU A 32 -25.33 38.51 4.52
C LEU A 32 -23.84 38.42 4.81
N LYS A 33 -23.29 39.35 5.61
CA LYS A 33 -21.87 39.34 5.98
C LYS A 33 -21.48 38.05 6.70
N SER A 34 -22.30 37.57 7.65
CA SER A 34 -22.02 36.30 8.33
C SER A 34 -22.06 35.10 7.40
N ARG A 35 -23.02 35.05 6.46
CA ARG A 35 -23.08 34.00 5.43
C ARG A 35 -21.88 34.04 4.49
N THR A 36 -21.43 35.22 4.08
CA THR A 36 -20.24 35.37 3.24
C THR A 36 -18.99 34.86 3.97
N LEU A 37 -18.85 35.16 5.27
CA LEU A 37 -17.76 34.63 6.09
C LEU A 37 -17.82 33.10 6.19
N GLN A 38 -18.99 32.52 6.44
CA GLN A 38 -19.17 31.06 6.47
C GLN A 38 -18.82 30.41 5.12
N LEU A 39 -19.22 31.04 4.00
CA LEU A 39 -18.86 30.54 2.67
C LEU A 39 -17.36 30.61 2.43
N GLN A 40 -16.70 31.68 2.87
CA GLN A 40 -15.25 31.83 2.76
C GLN A 40 -14.51 30.79 3.60
N GLU A 41 -14.96 30.53 4.82
CA GLU A 41 -14.41 29.47 5.68
C GLU A 41 -14.60 28.09 5.04
N ALA A 42 -15.80 27.79 4.53
CA ALA A 42 -16.08 26.54 3.84
C ALA A 42 -15.22 26.37 2.57
N GLN A 43 -15.01 27.44 1.80
CA GLN A 43 -14.10 27.42 0.65
C GLN A 43 -12.65 27.16 1.06
N GLN A 44 -12.21 27.76 2.16
CA GLN A 44 -10.88 27.53 2.70
C GLN A 44 -10.71 26.07 3.15
N GLN A 45 -11.68 25.51 3.87
CA GLN A 45 -11.69 24.10 4.25
C GLN A 45 -11.65 23.16 3.03
N LEU A 46 -12.42 23.47 1.98
CA LEU A 46 -12.36 22.70 0.73
C LEU A 46 -11.00 22.78 0.05
N SER A 47 -10.34 23.95 0.09
CA SER A 47 -8.99 24.09 -0.47
C SER A 47 -7.96 23.25 0.28
N ILE A 48 -8.02 23.23 1.61
CA ILE A 48 -7.17 22.41 2.48
C ILE A 48 -7.40 20.92 2.18
N LEU A 49 -8.66 20.47 2.21
CA LEU A 49 -9.01 19.08 1.93
C LEU A 49 -8.55 18.62 0.54
N ARG A 50 -8.65 19.49 -0.47
CA ARG A 50 -8.12 19.21 -1.81
C ARG A 50 -6.60 19.05 -1.80
N SER A 51 -5.88 19.85 -1.03
CA SER A 51 -4.43 19.72 -0.87
C SER A 51 -4.07 18.40 -0.20
N GLU A 52 -4.73 18.06 0.92
CA GLU A 52 -4.51 16.80 1.64
C GLU A 52 -4.77 15.57 0.76
N VAL A 53 -5.85 15.59 -0.05
CA VAL A 53 -6.15 14.51 -1.00
C VAL A 53 -5.08 14.41 -2.09
N ALA A 54 -4.54 15.53 -2.58
CA ALA A 54 -3.47 15.53 -3.58
C ALA A 54 -2.15 14.96 -3.00
N GLU A 55 -1.83 15.30 -1.76
CA GLU A 55 -0.69 14.74 -1.03
C GLU A 55 -0.87 13.24 -0.80
N MET A 56 -2.06 12.81 -0.34
CA MET A 56 -2.38 11.40 -0.12
C MET A 56 -2.28 10.60 -1.41
N ARG A 57 -2.78 11.13 -2.54
CA ARG A 57 -2.66 10.49 -3.85
C ARG A 57 -1.19 10.30 -4.25
N THR A 58 -0.36 11.31 -4.02
CA THR A 58 1.08 11.23 -4.29
C THR A 58 1.76 10.20 -3.39
N GLY A 59 1.40 10.17 -2.10
CA GLY A 59 1.85 9.16 -1.15
C GLY A 59 1.49 7.73 -1.58
N MET A 60 0.24 7.50 -1.98
CA MET A 60 -0.22 6.20 -2.48
C MET A 60 0.52 5.75 -3.74
N LEU A 61 0.81 6.67 -4.68
CA LEU A 61 1.62 6.34 -5.86
C LEU A 61 3.03 5.90 -5.48
N SER A 62 3.67 6.58 -4.52
CA SER A 62 4.99 6.19 -4.01
C SER A 62 4.97 4.80 -3.37
N ILE A 63 3.94 4.53 -2.56
CA ILE A 63 3.73 3.19 -1.95
C ILE A 63 3.54 2.14 -3.05
N GLY A 64 2.72 2.41 -4.07
CA GLY A 64 2.52 1.49 -5.20
C GLY A 64 3.82 1.15 -5.92
N LYS A 65 4.69 2.14 -6.18
CA LYS A 65 6.02 1.90 -6.78
C LYS A 65 6.90 1.00 -5.90
N ARG A 66 6.90 1.23 -4.59
CA ARG A 66 7.67 0.41 -3.64
C ARG A 66 7.11 -1.01 -3.56
N LEU A 67 5.80 -1.17 -3.62
CA LEU A 67 5.15 -2.48 -3.61
C LEU A 67 5.58 -3.30 -4.82
N VAL A 68 5.53 -2.72 -6.03
CA VAL A 68 6.01 -3.38 -7.26
C VAL A 68 7.50 -3.76 -7.15
N ALA A 69 8.34 -2.87 -6.62
CA ALA A 69 9.76 -3.17 -6.43
C ALA A 69 10.00 -4.33 -5.44
N VAL A 70 9.21 -4.40 -4.36
CA VAL A 70 9.27 -5.51 -3.39
C VAL A 70 8.77 -6.82 -4.02
N GLU A 71 7.69 -6.76 -4.81
CA GLU A 71 7.16 -7.93 -5.52
C GLU A 71 8.19 -8.48 -6.51
N GLN A 72 8.83 -7.64 -7.31
CA GLN A 72 9.91 -8.02 -8.22
C GLN A 72 11.06 -8.69 -7.48
N ARG A 73 11.54 -8.08 -6.38
CA ARG A 73 12.60 -8.68 -5.56
C ARG A 73 12.18 -10.02 -4.95
N ASN A 74 10.92 -10.17 -4.57
CA ASN A 74 10.41 -11.43 -4.04
C ASN A 74 10.41 -12.51 -5.13
N GLN A 75 9.95 -12.19 -6.35
CA GLN A 75 10.00 -13.10 -7.49
C GLN A 75 11.44 -13.52 -7.84
N GLU A 76 12.39 -12.57 -7.86
CA GLU A 76 13.81 -12.87 -8.07
C GLU A 76 14.36 -13.81 -6.99
N LEU A 77 14.05 -13.56 -5.72
CA LEU A 77 14.47 -14.42 -4.62
C LEU A 77 13.85 -15.81 -4.71
N ALA A 78 12.58 -15.92 -5.11
CA ALA A 78 11.91 -17.20 -5.33
C ALA A 78 12.59 -17.99 -6.45
N GLN A 79 12.92 -17.33 -7.57
CA GLN A 79 13.66 -17.96 -8.68
C GLN A 79 15.05 -18.43 -8.26
N LEU A 80 15.78 -17.62 -7.48
CA LEU A 80 17.09 -18.01 -6.94
C LEU A 80 16.99 -19.20 -5.99
N GLN A 81 15.96 -19.26 -5.14
CA GLN A 81 15.72 -20.41 -4.26
C GLN A 81 15.39 -21.68 -5.05
N ASP A 82 14.58 -21.57 -6.09
CA ASP A 82 14.26 -22.70 -6.96
C ASP A 82 15.51 -23.19 -7.70
N ALA A 83 16.33 -22.27 -8.24
CA ALA A 83 17.61 -22.63 -8.84
C ALA A 83 18.52 -23.35 -7.83
N GLN A 84 18.65 -22.84 -6.61
CA GLN A 84 19.46 -23.47 -5.56
C GLN A 84 18.97 -24.88 -5.18
N LYS A 85 17.66 -25.15 -5.22
CA LYS A 85 17.12 -26.51 -4.98
C LYS A 85 17.52 -27.53 -6.05
N TYR A 86 17.69 -27.11 -7.30
CA TYR A 86 18.01 -28.01 -8.41
C TYR A 86 19.51 -28.13 -8.69
N ASP A 87 20.32 -27.23 -8.15
CA ASP A 87 21.74 -27.10 -8.46
C ASP A 87 22.67 -27.55 -7.32
N ASP A 88 22.18 -28.38 -6.38
CA ASP A 88 23.06 -29.13 -5.49
C ASP A 88 23.80 -30.22 -6.31
N PRO A 89 25.07 -29.99 -6.70
CA PRO A 89 25.82 -30.91 -7.56
C PRO A 89 26.10 -32.21 -6.80
N ASP A 90 26.29 -32.10 -5.49
CA ASP A 90 26.59 -33.21 -4.60
C ASP A 90 25.36 -34.13 -4.54
N ALA A 91 24.14 -33.57 -4.42
CA ALA A 91 22.91 -34.37 -4.47
C ALA A 91 22.77 -35.20 -5.76
N LYS A 92 23.20 -34.67 -6.91
CA LYS A 92 23.20 -35.42 -8.19
C LYS A 92 24.23 -36.55 -8.17
N ILE A 93 25.45 -36.28 -7.71
CA ILE A 93 26.51 -37.31 -7.58
C ILE A 93 26.07 -38.42 -6.64
N TYR A 94 25.50 -38.10 -5.48
CA TYR A 94 24.95 -39.09 -4.54
C TYR A 94 23.80 -39.90 -5.15
N SER A 95 22.86 -39.24 -5.85
CA SER A 95 21.75 -39.95 -6.50
C SER A 95 22.21 -40.94 -7.58
N ARG A 96 23.30 -40.62 -8.29
CA ARG A 96 23.94 -41.49 -9.28
C ARG A 96 24.67 -42.65 -8.60
N ALA A 97 25.44 -42.37 -7.56
CA ALA A 97 26.14 -43.39 -6.78
C ALA A 97 25.17 -44.43 -6.19
N VAL A 98 24.04 -43.97 -5.62
CA VAL A 98 22.99 -44.86 -5.09
C VAL A 98 22.43 -45.79 -6.17
N LYS A 99 22.14 -45.29 -7.38
CA LYS A 99 21.69 -46.15 -8.49
C LYS A 99 22.75 -47.17 -8.92
N MET A 100 24.03 -46.81 -8.89
CA MET A 100 25.11 -47.75 -9.19
C MET A 100 25.20 -48.86 -8.13
N VAL A 101 25.01 -48.52 -6.86
CA VAL A 101 24.91 -49.51 -5.76
C VAL A 101 23.71 -50.44 -5.97
N GLU A 102 22.54 -49.91 -6.34
CA GLU A 102 21.34 -50.71 -6.65
C GLU A 102 21.55 -51.69 -7.81
N LEU A 103 22.37 -51.31 -8.79
CA LEU A 103 22.76 -52.15 -9.93
C LEU A 103 23.89 -53.13 -9.60
N GLY A 104 24.43 -53.10 -8.37
CA GLY A 104 25.47 -54.01 -7.90
C GLY A 104 26.89 -53.61 -8.28
N ALA A 105 27.14 -52.33 -8.57
CA ALA A 105 28.49 -51.83 -8.81
C ALA A 105 29.40 -52.05 -7.59
N ASP A 106 30.68 -52.35 -7.84
CA ASP A 106 31.67 -52.57 -6.79
C ASP A 106 32.17 -51.25 -6.19
N LEU A 107 32.73 -51.31 -4.98
CA LEU A 107 33.20 -50.14 -4.24
C LEU A 107 34.21 -49.29 -5.05
N GLU A 108 35.16 -49.96 -5.70
CA GLU A 108 36.21 -49.29 -6.50
C GLU A 108 35.62 -48.60 -7.76
N GLU A 109 34.54 -49.15 -8.32
CA GLU A 109 33.83 -48.58 -9.47
C GLU A 109 33.07 -47.30 -9.09
N ILE A 110 32.41 -47.29 -7.94
CA ILE A 110 31.69 -46.12 -7.41
C ILE A 110 32.67 -44.98 -7.09
N ILE A 111 33.79 -45.30 -6.44
CA ILE A 111 34.85 -44.32 -6.13
C ILE A 111 35.37 -43.68 -7.42
N ARG A 112 35.59 -44.48 -8.47
CA ARG A 112 36.13 -43.99 -9.73
C ARG A 112 35.14 -43.15 -10.53
N GLU A 113 33.87 -43.58 -10.62
CA GLU A 113 32.89 -42.96 -11.52
C GLU A 113 32.05 -41.85 -10.89
N CYS A 114 31.94 -41.84 -9.55
CA CYS A 114 31.28 -40.78 -8.79
C CYS A 114 32.29 -39.88 -8.05
N GLU A 115 33.60 -40.17 -8.16
CA GLU A 115 34.69 -39.42 -7.51
C GLU A 115 34.52 -39.25 -5.99
N LEU A 116 33.81 -40.18 -5.35
CA LEU A 116 33.52 -40.14 -3.92
C LEU A 116 34.71 -40.63 -3.10
N PRO A 117 35.00 -40.02 -1.94
CA PRO A 117 35.94 -40.56 -0.97
C PRO A 117 35.55 -41.98 -0.56
N ARG A 118 36.55 -42.86 -0.38
CA ARG A 118 36.33 -44.26 0.00
C ARG A 118 35.38 -44.42 1.20
N ALA A 119 35.54 -43.59 2.25
CA ALA A 119 34.69 -43.65 3.44
C ALA A 119 33.20 -43.32 3.15
N GLU A 120 32.91 -42.44 2.20
CA GLU A 120 31.53 -42.11 1.80
C GLU A 120 30.91 -43.20 0.94
N ALA A 121 31.69 -43.78 0.02
CA ALA A 121 31.24 -44.91 -0.80
C ALA A 121 30.95 -46.16 0.05
N GLU A 122 31.81 -46.46 1.03
CA GLU A 122 31.61 -47.56 2.00
C GLU A 122 30.33 -47.34 2.84
N LEU A 123 30.10 -46.10 3.30
CA LEU A 123 28.88 -45.74 4.03
C LEU A 123 27.62 -45.94 3.18
N LEU A 124 27.62 -45.49 1.92
CA LEU A 124 26.48 -45.66 1.00
C LEU A 124 26.16 -47.14 0.74
N MET A 125 27.17 -47.98 0.52
CA MET A 125 26.97 -49.41 0.31
C MET A 125 26.42 -50.12 1.55
N SER A 126 26.93 -49.79 2.74
CA SER A 126 26.47 -50.39 4.00
C SER A 126 25.03 -50.00 4.36
N LEU A 127 24.65 -48.74 4.13
CA LEU A 127 23.26 -48.27 4.30
C LEU A 127 22.30 -49.00 3.35
N HIS A 128 22.72 -49.26 2.10
CA HIS A 128 21.88 -49.93 1.12
C HIS A 128 21.75 -51.45 1.39
N GLN A 129 22.83 -52.09 1.84
CA GLN A 129 22.82 -53.50 2.26
C GLN A 129 21.91 -53.72 3.48
N GLN A 130 21.87 -52.78 4.43
CA GLN A 130 20.90 -52.84 5.54
C GLN A 130 19.44 -52.69 5.08
N LYS A 131 19.19 -51.94 4.01
CA LYS A 131 17.84 -51.71 3.48
C LYS A 131 17.31 -52.88 2.65
N GLY A 132 18.18 -53.66 2.03
CA GLY A 132 17.84 -54.89 1.29
C GLY A 132 17.81 -56.17 2.15
N ALA A 133 18.23 -56.10 3.41
CA ALA A 133 18.26 -57.22 4.36
C ALA A 133 17.03 -57.26 5.31
N ASN A 134 16.00 -56.46 5.04
CA ASN A 134 14.69 -56.49 5.69
C ASN A 134 13.59 -56.90 4.71
#